data_AF-A0A940LM03-F1
#
_entry.id   AF-A0A940LM03-F1
#
_cell.length_a   1.000
_cell.length_b   1.000
_cell.length_c   1.000
_cell.angle_alpha   90.00
_cell.angle_beta   90.00
_cell.angle_gamma   90.00
#
_symmetry.space_group_name_H-M   'P 1'
#
loop_
_entity.id
_entity.type
_entity.pdbx_description
1 polymer ?
#
loop_
_entity_poly.entity_id
_entity_poly.type
_entity_poly.pdbx_seq_one_letter_code
_entity_poly.pdbx_strand_id
1 'polypeptide(L)'
;MNRHELKTWPKYFAAVRSGKKRFEIRRNDREFAVGDVLVLREFDPEADAYTGQVEERQITFLLSEEDYGVIHGFVAIGFGEVPHADAPLDGALTAEQLAHWHETTASNAALRAQDARRVAQSYAAPNTGRPAMPVAADRHNAVAAAAETEAAFHAAAAQIVRGR
;
A
#
# COMPACT_ATOMS: atom_id res chain seq x y z
N MET A 1 9.27 6.95 6.58
CA MET A 1 8.12 7.69 6.01
C MET A 1 8.68 8.73 5.06
N ASN A 2 8.57 8.45 3.76
CA ASN A 2 9.03 9.33 2.70
C ASN A 2 7.87 10.22 2.21
N ARG A 3 8.22 11.39 1.65
CA ARG A 3 7.25 12.31 1.04
C ARG A 3 7.50 12.35 -0.47
N HIS A 4 6.49 11.99 -1.24
CA HIS A 4 6.55 11.86 -2.70
C HIS A 4 5.78 12.99 -3.37
N GLU A 5 6.49 13.94 -3.97
CA GLU A 5 5.84 15.01 -4.75
C GLU A 5 5.42 14.50 -6.13
N LEU A 6 4.14 14.68 -6.45
CA LEU A 6 3.52 14.17 -7.67
C LEU A 6 2.66 15.24 -8.31
N LYS A 7 2.79 15.41 -9.63
CA LYS A 7 1.83 16.18 -10.42
C LYS A 7 0.50 15.44 -10.50
N THR A 8 -0.60 16.16 -10.38
CA THR A 8 -1.96 15.65 -10.55
C THR A 8 -2.78 16.67 -11.35
N TRP A 9 -3.43 16.23 -12.42
CA TRP A 9 -4.25 17.14 -13.24
C TRP A 9 -5.52 17.60 -12.52
N PRO A 10 -6.09 18.78 -12.88
CA PRO A 10 -7.16 19.41 -12.11
C PRO A 10 -8.39 18.53 -11.90
N LYS A 11 -8.81 17.78 -12.93
CA LYS A 11 -9.95 16.84 -12.85
C LYS A 11 -9.75 15.78 -11.76
N TYR A 12 -8.57 15.19 -11.68
CA TYR A 12 -8.28 14.14 -10.69
C TYR A 12 -8.00 14.74 -9.32
N PHE A 13 -7.32 15.88 -9.29
CA PHE A 13 -7.05 16.61 -8.06
C PHE A 13 -8.34 17.00 -7.33
N ALA A 14 -9.33 17.56 -8.04
CA ALA A 14 -10.65 17.84 -7.50
C ALA A 14 -11.37 16.59 -6.99
N ALA A 15 -11.20 15.44 -7.66
CA ALA A 15 -11.78 14.16 -7.21
C ALA A 15 -11.10 13.64 -5.94
N VAL A 16 -9.78 13.84 -5.78
CA VAL A 16 -9.05 13.50 -4.54
C VAL A 16 -9.44 14.43 -3.40
N ARG A 17 -9.49 15.74 -3.65
CA ARG A 17 -9.91 16.73 -2.66
C ARG A 17 -11.32 16.47 -2.14
N SER A 18 -12.25 16.14 -3.03
CA SER A 18 -13.64 15.82 -2.64
C SER A 18 -13.80 14.44 -1.98
N GLY A 19 -12.73 13.65 -1.84
CA GLY A 19 -12.76 12.30 -1.27
C GLY A 19 -13.38 11.24 -2.19
N LYS A 20 -13.84 11.61 -3.38
CA LYS A 20 -14.43 10.67 -4.38
C LYS A 20 -13.39 9.70 -4.93
N LYS A 21 -12.13 10.14 -5.05
CA LYS A 21 -11.00 9.33 -5.49
C LYS A 21 -10.04 9.10 -4.32
N ARG A 22 -9.91 7.84 -3.91
CA ARG A 22 -9.05 7.39 -2.78
C ARG A 22 -7.88 6.49 -3.22
N PHE A 23 -7.49 6.59 -4.47
CA PHE A 23 -6.40 5.79 -5.03
C PHE A 23 -5.64 6.55 -6.13
N GLU A 24 -4.37 6.23 -6.33
CA GLU A 24 -3.53 6.66 -7.46
C GLU A 24 -3.05 5.44 -8.25
N ILE A 25 -2.74 5.59 -9.53
CA ILE A 25 -2.04 4.57 -10.31
C ILE A 25 -0.75 5.20 -10.81
N ARG A 26 0.39 4.62 -10.47
CA ARG A 26 1.72 5.21 -10.77
C ARG A 26 2.70 4.14 -11.18
N ARG A 27 3.67 4.51 -12.01
CA ARG A 27 4.87 3.69 -12.20
C ARG A 27 5.59 3.60 -10.85
N ASN A 28 6.03 2.41 -10.45
CA ASN A 28 6.75 2.24 -9.18
C ASN A 28 8.24 2.56 -9.35
N ASP A 29 8.57 3.81 -9.68
CA ASP A 29 9.94 4.31 -9.89
C ASP A 29 10.58 4.96 -8.64
N ARG A 30 9.87 4.92 -7.51
CA ARG A 30 10.23 5.58 -6.24
C ARG A 30 10.11 4.66 -5.04
N GLU A 31 9.85 3.37 -5.28
CA GLU A 31 9.64 2.36 -4.24
C GLU A 31 8.58 2.81 -3.21
N PHE A 32 7.37 3.13 -3.69
CA PHE A 32 6.27 3.55 -2.82
C PHE A 32 6.00 2.51 -1.74
N ALA A 33 5.86 2.95 -0.49
CA ALA A 33 5.56 2.06 0.64
C ALA A 33 4.34 2.54 1.45
N VAL A 34 3.62 1.59 2.07
CA VAL A 34 2.57 1.92 3.04
C VAL A 34 3.18 2.76 4.17
N GLY A 35 2.47 3.83 4.55
CA GLY A 35 2.91 4.81 5.53
C GLY A 35 3.56 6.05 4.93
N ASP A 36 4.02 6.02 3.67
CA ASP A 36 4.54 7.21 2.98
C ASP A 36 3.45 8.26 2.71
N VAL A 37 3.87 9.49 2.40
CA VAL A 37 2.95 10.59 2.03
C VAL A 37 3.06 10.89 0.56
N LEU A 38 1.93 10.96 -0.13
CA LEU A 38 1.79 11.56 -1.44
C LEU A 38 1.50 13.05 -1.26
N VAL A 39 2.35 13.90 -1.84
CA VAL A 39 2.13 15.34 -1.96
C VAL A 39 1.66 15.61 -3.38
N LEU A 40 0.34 15.62 -3.57
CA LEU A 40 -0.29 15.82 -4.87
C LEU A 40 -0.36 17.31 -5.16
N ARG A 41 0.36 17.77 -6.19
CA ARG A 41 0.40 19.17 -6.62
C ARG A 41 -0.44 19.31 -7.88
N GLU A 42 -1.45 20.16 -7.82
CA GLU A 42 -2.29 20.40 -8.99
C GLU A 42 -1.47 21.07 -10.09
N PHE A 43 -1.47 20.44 -11.26
CA PHE A 43 -0.72 20.87 -12.42
C PHE A 43 -1.67 21.00 -13.61
N ASP A 44 -1.80 22.20 -14.16
CA ASP A 44 -2.59 22.49 -15.35
C ASP A 44 -1.76 22.21 -16.61
N PRO A 45 -2.10 21.17 -17.40
CA PRO A 45 -1.38 20.86 -18.62
C PRO A 45 -1.59 21.87 -19.75
N GLU A 46 -2.66 22.67 -19.73
CA GLU A 46 -2.90 23.70 -20.74
C GLU A 46 -2.04 24.94 -20.51
N ALA A 47 -1.90 25.35 -19.24
CA ALA A 47 -1.02 26.45 -18.84
C ALA A 47 0.45 26.04 -18.63
N ASP A 48 0.76 24.74 -18.69
CA ASP A 48 2.06 24.14 -18.34
C ASP A 48 2.59 24.61 -16.97
N ALA A 49 1.68 24.81 -16.01
CA ALA A 49 1.98 25.46 -14.75
C ALA A 49 1.31 24.76 -13.55
N TYR A 50 1.94 24.90 -12.38
CA TYR A 50 1.30 24.55 -11.12
C TYR A 50 0.31 25.65 -10.73
N THR A 51 -0.89 25.27 -10.30
CA THR A 51 -1.90 26.23 -9.81
C THR A 51 -1.60 26.74 -8.40
N GLY A 52 -0.65 26.08 -7.71
CA GLY A 52 -0.32 26.32 -6.31
C GLY A 52 -1.11 25.47 -5.32
N GLN A 53 -2.11 24.72 -5.79
CA GLN A 53 -2.92 23.86 -4.92
C GLN A 53 -2.20 22.54 -4.60
N VAL A 54 -2.33 22.10 -3.34
CA VAL A 54 -1.67 20.89 -2.83
C VAL A 54 -2.65 20.08 -1.98
N GLU A 55 -2.57 18.75 -2.09
CA GLU A 55 -3.25 17.80 -1.22
C GLU A 55 -2.23 16.77 -0.72
N GLU A 56 -2.23 16.51 0.58
CA GLU A 56 -1.40 15.46 1.17
C GLU A 56 -2.24 14.25 1.53
N ARG A 57 -1.76 13.05 1.19
CA ARG A 57 -2.45 11.79 1.49
C ARG A 57 -1.45 10.74 1.96
N GLN A 58 -1.77 9.99 3.00
CA GLN A 58 -0.91 8.89 3.45
C GLN A 58 -1.27 7.62 2.68
N ILE A 59 -0.26 6.90 2.18
CA ILE A 59 -0.44 5.59 1.56
C ILE A 59 -0.91 4.61 2.64
N THR A 60 -2.11 4.08 2.48
CA THR A 60 -2.71 3.09 3.40
C THR A 60 -2.72 1.70 2.80
N PHE A 61 -2.60 1.58 1.48
CA PHE A 61 -2.59 0.30 0.78
C PHE A 61 -1.78 0.39 -0.51
N LEU A 62 -1.13 -0.70 -0.90
CA LEU A 62 -0.39 -0.79 -2.15
C LEU A 62 -0.72 -2.13 -2.82
N LEU A 63 -1.19 -2.07 -4.06
CA LEU A 63 -1.27 -3.22 -4.96
C LEU A 63 -0.15 -3.07 -5.98
N SER A 64 0.65 -4.11 -6.13
CA SER A 64 1.76 -4.15 -7.07
C SER A 64 1.43 -5.00 -8.29
N GLU A 65 2.33 -5.05 -9.27
CA GLU A 65 2.24 -5.97 -10.41
C GLU A 65 2.20 -7.45 -10.02
N GLU A 66 2.54 -7.76 -8.76
CA GLU A 66 2.41 -9.11 -8.22
C GLU A 66 0.95 -9.49 -7.89
N ASP A 67 0.09 -8.49 -7.77
CA ASP A 67 -1.33 -8.63 -7.51
C ASP A 67 -2.14 -8.54 -8.82
N TYR A 68 -3.16 -9.39 -8.95
CA TYR A 68 -3.97 -9.46 -10.17
C TYR A 68 -4.52 -8.09 -10.59
N GLY A 69 -4.33 -7.74 -11.87
CA GLY A 69 -4.99 -6.59 -12.51
C GLY A 69 -4.17 -5.29 -12.53
N VAL A 70 -2.96 -5.27 -11.97
CA VAL A 70 -2.04 -4.13 -12.09
C VAL A 70 -1.08 -4.36 -13.27
N ILE A 71 -0.85 -3.30 -14.06
CA ILE A 71 0.08 -3.34 -15.21
C ILE A 71 1.52 -3.48 -14.70
N HIS A 72 2.33 -4.30 -15.36
CA HIS A 72 3.75 -4.46 -15.04
C HIS A 72 4.48 -3.10 -14.98
N GLY A 73 5.25 -2.88 -13.91
CA GLY A 73 5.96 -1.65 -13.58
C GLY A 73 5.10 -0.57 -12.92
N PHE A 74 3.81 -0.82 -12.70
CA PHE A 74 2.89 0.09 -12.02
C PHE A 74 2.44 -0.46 -10.66
N VAL A 75 1.95 0.45 -9.83
CA VAL A 75 1.27 0.20 -8.55
C VAL A 75 -0.06 0.93 -8.53
N ALA A 76 -1.05 0.32 -7.90
CA ALA A 76 -2.25 1.03 -7.45
C ALA A 76 -2.10 1.36 -5.97
N ILE A 77 -2.11 2.66 -5.66
CA ILE A 77 -1.81 3.20 -4.35
C ILE A 77 -3.13 3.62 -3.71
N GLY A 78 -3.62 2.88 -2.72
CA GLY A 78 -4.71 3.32 -1.87
C GLY A 78 -4.19 4.30 -0.82
N PHE A 79 -4.93 5.37 -0.57
CA PHE A 79 -4.51 6.39 0.39
C PHE A 79 -5.66 6.94 1.23
N GLY A 80 -5.30 7.47 2.40
CA GLY A 80 -6.20 8.12 3.34
C GLY A 80 -5.71 9.52 3.70
N GLU A 81 -6.35 10.11 4.70
CA GLU A 81 -5.92 11.37 5.30
C GLU A 81 -4.53 11.20 5.93
N VAL A 82 -3.70 12.25 5.88
CA VAL A 82 -2.47 12.28 6.65
C VAL A 82 -2.84 12.55 8.10
N PRO A 83 -2.43 11.71 9.06
CA PRO A 83 -2.63 11.99 10.47
C PRO A 83 -1.96 13.34 10.82
N HIS A 84 -2.74 14.32 11.27
CA HIS A 84 -2.20 15.61 11.71
C HIS A 84 -1.55 15.45 13.09
N ALA A 85 -0.32 15.94 13.27
CA ALA A 85 0.37 15.90 14.58
C ALA A 85 -0.41 16.63 15.69
N ASP A 86 -1.23 17.62 15.32
CA ASP A 86 -2.07 18.42 16.23
C ASP A 86 -3.55 18.03 16.18
N ALA A 87 -3.94 17.10 15.32
CA ALA A 87 -5.25 16.47 15.48
C ALA A 87 -5.17 15.76 16.83
N PRO A 88 -6.10 16.00 17.75
CA PRO A 88 -6.13 15.17 18.95
C PRO A 88 -6.13 13.73 18.45
N LEU A 89 -5.12 12.95 18.86
CA LEU A 89 -5.28 11.50 18.82
C LEU A 89 -6.65 11.28 19.45
N ASP A 90 -7.61 10.74 18.70
CA ASP A 90 -8.95 10.46 19.22
C ASP A 90 -8.78 9.53 20.42
N GLY A 91 -8.64 10.11 21.61
CA GLY A 91 -8.03 9.47 22.78
C GLY A 91 -6.59 9.00 22.57
N ALA A 92 -5.85 8.84 23.67
CA ALA A 92 -4.70 7.94 23.63
C ALA A 92 -5.21 6.56 23.18
N LEU A 93 -4.63 5.99 22.11
CA LEU A 93 -4.91 4.61 21.70
C LEU A 93 -4.81 3.72 22.95
N THR A 94 -5.91 3.11 23.33
CA THR A 94 -5.90 2.15 24.43
C THR A 94 -5.01 0.97 24.03
N ALA A 95 -4.42 0.28 25.01
CA ALA A 95 -3.67 -0.94 24.74
C ALA A 95 -4.53 -1.94 23.93
N GLU A 96 -5.84 -1.98 24.17
CA GLU A 96 -6.78 -2.80 23.40
C GLU A 96 -6.86 -2.40 21.92
N GLN A 97 -7.01 -1.10 21.63
CA GLN A 97 -7.06 -0.61 20.24
C GLN A 97 -5.73 -0.84 19.51
N LEU A 98 -4.60 -0.64 20.20
CA LEU A 98 -3.28 -0.88 19.63
C LEU A 98 -3.05 -2.38 19.36
N ALA A 99 -3.43 -3.24 20.30
CA ALA A 99 -3.38 -4.69 20.11
C ALA A 99 -4.26 -5.14 18.93
N HIS A 100 -5.48 -4.60 18.83
CA HIS A 100 -6.39 -4.90 17.73
C HIS A 100 -5.82 -4.46 16.37
N TRP A 101 -5.15 -3.31 16.30
CA TRP A 101 -4.45 -2.89 15.08
C TRP A 101 -3.33 -3.85 14.70
N HIS A 102 -2.53 -4.32 15.66
CA HIS A 102 -1.49 -5.32 15.41
C HIS A 102 -2.08 -6.66 14.96
N GLU A 103 -3.18 -7.12 15.56
CA GLU A 103 -3.89 -8.34 15.14
C GLU A 103 -4.42 -8.24 13.71
N THR A 104 -5.02 -7.09 13.38
CA THR A 104 -5.54 -6.82 12.04
C THR A 104 -4.39 -6.78 11.02
N THR A 105 -3.30 -6.08 11.33
CA THR A 105 -2.12 -6.01 10.48
C THR A 105 -1.48 -7.38 10.28
N ALA A 106 -1.36 -8.18 11.34
CA ALA A 106 -0.86 -9.55 11.26
C ALA A 106 -1.74 -10.45 10.37
N SER A 107 -3.06 -10.36 10.52
CA SER A 107 -4.03 -11.13 9.72
C SER A 107 -3.96 -10.74 8.24
N ASN A 108 -3.88 -9.44 7.93
CA ASN A 108 -3.73 -8.93 6.57
C ASN A 108 -2.40 -9.37 5.95
N ALA A 109 -1.30 -9.34 6.71
CA ALA A 109 0.00 -9.82 6.26
C ALA A 109 0.00 -11.33 6.01
N ALA A 110 -0.67 -12.13 6.85
CA ALA A 110 -0.82 -13.56 6.66
C ALA A 110 -1.65 -13.91 5.40
N LEU A 111 -2.69 -13.12 5.08
CA LEU A 111 -3.45 -13.28 3.84
C LEU A 111 -2.60 -12.99 2.61
N ARG A 112 -1.87 -11.86 2.60
CA ARG A 112 -0.87 -11.56 1.56
C ARG A 112 0.14 -12.70 1.43
N ALA A 113 0.57 -13.23 2.57
CA ALA A 113 1.24 -14.51 2.78
C ALA A 113 0.81 -15.60 1.79
N GLN A 114 -0.41 -16.02 2.03
CA GLN A 114 -1.06 -17.14 1.38
C GLN A 114 -1.33 -16.86 -0.10
N ASP A 115 -1.72 -15.65 -0.44
CA ASP A 115 -2.01 -15.25 -1.82
C ASP A 115 -0.74 -15.26 -2.67
N ALA A 116 0.36 -14.67 -2.18
CA ALA A 116 1.66 -14.69 -2.86
C ALA A 116 2.16 -16.13 -3.06
N ARG A 117 2.03 -17.01 -2.05
CA ARG A 117 2.34 -18.46 -2.21
C ARG A 117 1.49 -19.13 -3.28
N ARG A 118 0.19 -18.84 -3.32
CA ARG A 118 -0.72 -19.41 -4.32
C ARG A 118 -0.31 -18.97 -5.74
N VAL A 119 0.03 -17.69 -5.89
CA VAL A 119 0.53 -17.16 -7.17
C VAL A 119 1.86 -17.81 -7.55
N ALA A 120 2.81 -17.94 -6.63
CA ALA A 120 4.07 -18.63 -6.86
C ALA A 120 3.87 -20.07 -7.35
N GLN A 121 3.00 -20.83 -6.69
CA GLN A 121 2.64 -22.20 -7.09
C GLN A 121 2.02 -22.25 -8.49
N SER A 122 1.18 -21.27 -8.84
CA SER A 122 0.57 -21.20 -10.17
C SER A 122 1.60 -20.94 -11.29
N TYR A 123 2.68 -20.21 -10.99
CA TYR A 123 3.79 -20.00 -11.93
C TYR A 123 4.74 -21.20 -12.00
N ALA A 124 4.95 -21.91 -10.89
CA ALA A 124 5.80 -23.09 -10.83
C ALA A 124 5.16 -24.32 -11.53
N ALA A 125 3.85 -24.49 -11.39
CA ALA A 125 3.10 -25.61 -11.95
C ALA A 125 1.77 -25.15 -12.60
N PRO A 126 1.83 -24.46 -13.75
CA PRO A 126 0.64 -23.93 -14.41
C PRO A 126 -0.26 -25.05 -14.96
N ASN A 127 -1.57 -24.99 -14.68
CA ASN A 127 -2.56 -25.92 -15.23
C ASN A 127 -3.10 -25.51 -16.62
N THR A 128 -2.59 -24.41 -17.19
CA THR A 128 -3.10 -23.77 -18.41
C THR A 128 -2.37 -24.23 -19.68
N GLY A 129 -1.46 -25.20 -19.59
CA GLY A 129 -0.60 -25.63 -20.69
C GLY A 129 0.52 -24.63 -21.05
N ARG A 130 0.65 -23.54 -20.30
CA ARG A 130 1.78 -22.60 -20.39
C ARG A 130 3.05 -23.23 -19.79
N PRO A 131 4.25 -22.84 -20.24
CA PRO A 131 5.49 -23.26 -19.58
C PRO A 131 5.57 -22.68 -18.16
N ALA A 132 6.25 -23.40 -17.27
CA ALA A 132 6.56 -22.92 -15.93
C ALA A 132 7.46 -21.67 -16.00
N MET A 133 7.24 -20.75 -15.06
CA MET A 133 7.96 -19.47 -14.96
C MET A 133 8.71 -19.39 -13.63
N PRO A 134 9.87 -20.07 -13.50
CA PRO A 134 10.56 -20.24 -12.21
C PRO A 134 10.99 -18.90 -11.58
N VAL A 135 11.49 -17.95 -12.38
CA VAL A 135 11.88 -16.63 -11.87
C VAL A 135 10.71 -15.87 -11.26
N ALA A 136 9.52 -15.94 -11.90
CA ALA A 136 8.32 -15.32 -11.35
C ALA A 136 7.87 -16.04 -10.07
N ALA A 137 7.92 -17.37 -10.05
CA ALA A 137 7.61 -18.17 -8.86
C ALA A 137 8.53 -17.81 -7.68
N ASP A 138 9.84 -17.71 -7.91
CA ASP A 138 10.83 -17.36 -6.89
C ASP A 138 10.59 -15.96 -6.32
N ARG A 139 10.27 -14.98 -7.17
CA ARG A 139 9.92 -13.62 -6.75
C ARG A 139 8.71 -13.62 -5.80
N HIS A 140 7.62 -14.28 -6.18
CA HIS A 140 6.43 -14.36 -5.34
C HIS A 140 6.66 -15.17 -4.05
N ASN A 141 7.53 -16.18 -4.07
CA ASN A 141 7.96 -16.87 -2.85
C ASN A 141 8.74 -15.94 -1.90
N ALA A 142 9.59 -15.05 -2.43
CA ALA A 142 10.29 -14.06 -1.63
C ALA A 142 9.31 -13.05 -0.99
N VAL A 143 8.31 -12.58 -1.74
CA VAL A 143 7.24 -11.72 -1.20
C VAL A 143 6.42 -12.45 -0.14
N ALA A 144 6.14 -13.74 -0.34
CA ALA A 144 5.48 -14.56 0.66
C ALA A 144 6.26 -14.61 1.99
N ALA A 145 7.56 -14.92 1.91
CA ALA A 145 8.43 -14.99 3.10
C ALA A 145 8.53 -13.65 3.85
N ALA A 146 8.59 -12.53 3.10
CA ALA A 146 8.62 -11.21 3.69
C ALA A 146 7.32 -10.88 4.44
N ALA A 147 6.16 -11.14 3.82
CA ALA A 147 4.85 -10.89 4.43
C ALA A 147 4.56 -11.84 5.62
N GLU A 148 5.11 -13.05 5.64
CA GLU A 148 5.06 -13.92 6.83
C GLU A 148 5.87 -13.40 8.00
N THR A 149 7.06 -12.87 7.71
CA THR A 149 7.92 -12.25 8.73
C THR A 149 7.19 -11.03 9.34
N GLU A 150 6.54 -10.23 8.49
CA GLU A 150 5.69 -9.12 8.92
C GLU A 150 4.50 -9.60 9.77
N ALA A 151 3.79 -10.65 9.32
CA ALA A 151 2.68 -11.22 10.07
C ALA A 151 3.10 -11.70 11.47
N ALA A 152 4.22 -12.40 11.56
CA ALA A 152 4.78 -12.89 12.82
C ALA A 152 5.17 -11.74 13.75
N PHE A 153 5.80 -10.69 13.21
CA PHE A 153 6.14 -9.48 13.97
C PHE A 153 4.91 -8.82 14.57
N HIS A 154 3.87 -8.55 13.77
CA HIS A 154 2.66 -7.90 14.27
C HIS A 154 1.89 -8.81 15.24
N ALA A 155 1.86 -10.12 15.03
CA ALA A 155 1.23 -11.06 15.97
C ALA A 155 1.92 -11.06 17.34
N ALA A 156 3.27 -11.04 17.37
CA ALA A 156 4.03 -10.94 18.61
C ALA A 156 3.80 -9.60 19.32
N ALA A 157 3.80 -8.50 18.57
CA ALA A 157 3.54 -7.17 19.11
C ALA A 157 2.12 -7.06 19.73
N ALA A 158 1.10 -7.65 19.12
CA ALA A 158 -0.24 -7.72 19.72
C ALA A 158 -0.23 -8.41 21.09
N GLN A 159 0.50 -9.52 21.24
CA GLN A 159 0.59 -10.25 22.51
C GLN A 159 1.26 -9.43 23.61
N ILE A 160 2.35 -8.73 23.27
CA ILE A 160 3.06 -7.84 24.20
C ILE A 160 2.14 -6.72 24.68
N VAL A 161 1.42 -6.06 23.76
CA VAL A 161 0.53 -4.95 24.09
C VAL A 161 -0.63 -5.39 24.98
N ARG A 162 -1.16 -6.61 24.81
CA ARG A 162 -2.21 -7.18 25.68
C ARG A 162 -1.71 -7.59 27.07
N GLY A 163 -0.41 -7.52 27.35
CA GLY A 163 0.16 -7.81 28.67
C GLY A 163 0.44 -9.28 28.95
N ARG A 164 0.99 -10.02 27.97
CA ARG A 164 1.75 -11.25 28.22
C ARG A 164 3.24 -10.99 28.16
#